data_AF-A0A6N7SR00-F1
#
_entry.id   AF-A0A6N7SR00-F1
#
_cell.length_a   1.000
_cell.length_b   1.000
_cell.length_c   1.000
_cell.angle_alpha   90.00
_cell.angle_beta   90.00
_cell.angle_gamma   90.00
#
_symmetry.space_group_name_H-M   'P 1'
#
loop_
_entity.id
_entity.type
_entity.pdbx_description
1 polymer ?
#
loop_
_entity_poly.entity_id
_entity_poly.type
_entity_poly.pdbx_seq_one_letter_code
_entity_poly.pdbx_strand_id
1 'polypeptide(L)' 'MKYEYENDRQELFESQLKTCPECGSYMTEEEEDYGLNNYYKDKWYECPRCGYCLER' A
#
# COMPACT_ATOMS: atom_id res chain seq x y z
N MET A 1 -8.54 -4.32 -23.48
CA MET A 1 -8.55 -5.76 -23.13
C MET A 1 -7.39 -6.22 -22.25
N LYS A 2 -6.10 -5.83 -22.44
CA LYS A 2 -5.07 -6.08 -21.39
C LYS A 2 -5.04 -4.99 -20.32
N TYR A 3 -5.15 -3.74 -20.75
CA TYR A 3 -5.15 -2.55 -19.87
C TYR A 3 -6.28 -2.51 -18.82
N GLU A 4 -7.45 -3.04 -19.13
CA GLU A 4 -8.59 -3.07 -18.19
C GLU A 4 -8.40 -4.13 -17.11
N TYR A 5 -7.73 -5.23 -17.43
CA TYR A 5 -7.46 -6.34 -16.50
C TYR A 5 -6.33 -6.02 -15.50
N GLU A 6 -5.37 -5.19 -15.92
CA GLU A 6 -4.28 -4.70 -15.06
C GLU A 6 -4.78 -3.61 -14.11
N ASN A 7 -5.71 -2.75 -14.53
CA ASN A 7 -6.36 -1.73 -13.69
C ASN A 7 -7.17 -2.38 -12.56
N ASP A 8 -7.99 -3.38 -12.88
CA ASP A 8 -8.84 -4.09 -11.91
C ASP A 8 -8.01 -4.79 -10.83
N ARG A 9 -6.86 -5.37 -11.19
CA ARG A 9 -5.89 -5.96 -10.25
C ARG A 9 -5.22 -4.92 -9.36
N GLN A 10 -4.97 -3.72 -9.87
CA GLN A 10 -4.35 -2.64 -9.12
C GLN A 10 -5.33 -2.04 -8.11
N GLU A 11 -6.58 -1.83 -8.52
CA GLU A 11 -7.68 -1.39 -7.63
C GLU A 11 -8.01 -2.43 -6.55
N LEU A 12 -8.01 -3.73 -6.90
CA LEU A 12 -8.19 -4.83 -5.95
C LEU A 12 -7.04 -4.89 -4.94
N PHE A 13 -5.80 -4.70 -5.40
CA PHE A 13 -4.63 -4.67 -4.52
C PHE A 13 -4.69 -3.48 -3.55
N GLU A 14 -4.97 -2.27 -4.04
CA GLU A 14 -5.16 -1.09 -3.19
C GLU A 14 -6.34 -1.22 -2.21
N SER A 15 -7.36 -2.01 -2.55
CA SER A 15 -8.47 -2.30 -1.63
C SER A 15 -8.06 -3.25 -0.49
N GLN A 16 -7.19 -4.23 -0.75
CA GLN A 16 -6.68 -5.15 0.27
C GLN A 16 -5.66 -4.49 1.19
N LEU A 17 -4.82 -3.60 0.64
CA LEU A 17 -3.84 -2.82 1.41
C LEU A 17 -4.48 -1.88 2.45
N LYS A 18 -5.77 -1.54 2.30
CA LYS A 18 -6.49 -0.65 3.23
C LYS A 18 -6.82 -1.29 4.57
N THR A 19 -6.79 -2.62 4.69
CA THR A 19 -7.24 -3.31 5.91
C THR A 19 -6.18 -4.27 6.41
N CYS A 20 -5.84 -4.15 7.69
CA CYS A 20 -4.86 -5.01 8.31
C CYS A 20 -5.39 -6.46 8.43
N PRO A 21 -4.66 -7.47 7.94
CA PRO A 21 -5.09 -8.87 8.02
C PRO A 21 -5.12 -9.41 9.46
N GLU A 22 -4.29 -8.85 10.36
CA GLU A 22 -4.16 -9.33 11.74
C GLU A 22 -5.30 -8.83 12.65
N CYS A 23 -5.69 -7.56 12.49
CA CYS A 23 -6.64 -6.92 13.40
C CYS A 23 -7.91 -6.38 12.73
N GLY A 24 -7.99 -6.43 11.39
CA GLY A 24 -9.12 -5.89 10.63
C GLY A 24 -9.26 -4.36 10.68
N SER A 25 -8.29 -3.64 11.25
CA SER A 25 -8.29 -2.18 11.30
C SER A 25 -7.78 -1.58 10.01
N TYR A 26 -8.18 -0.34 9.70
CA TYR A 26 -7.67 0.36 8.53
C TYR A 26 -6.17 0.64 8.66
N MET A 27 -5.43 0.37 7.59
CA MET A 27 -4.01 0.68 7.48
C MET A 27 -3.82 2.14 7.03
N THR A 28 -2.71 2.72 7.44
CA THR A 28 -2.28 4.07 7.07
C THR A 28 -1.19 3.95 6.02
N GLU A 29 -1.33 4.71 4.94
CA GLU A 29 -0.32 4.80 3.89
C GLU A 29 0.80 5.75 4.33
N GLU A 30 2.03 5.32 4.14
CA GLU A 30 3.25 6.11 4.32
C GLU A 30 4.09 6.06 3.04
N GLU A 31 4.84 7.13 2.80
CA GLU A 31 5.81 7.20 1.72
C GLU A 31 7.08 7.89 2.21
N GLU A 32 8.23 7.37 1.79
CA GLU A 32 9.52 8.01 2.03
C GLU A 32 10.26 8.23 0.70
N ASP A 33 10.62 9.50 0.49
CA ASP A 33 11.40 9.96 -0.64
C ASP A 33 12.89 9.98 -0.28
N TYR A 34 13.68 9.13 -0.90
CA TYR A 34 15.13 9.05 -0.68
C TYR A 34 15.95 9.90 -1.65
N GLY A 35 15.30 10.65 -2.54
CA GLY A 35 15.98 11.39 -3.59
C GLY A 35 15.29 12.69 -3.98
N LEU A 36 16.07 13.61 -4.57
CA LEU A 36 15.61 14.94 -4.99
C LEU A 36 14.53 14.93 -6.09
N ASN A 37 14.38 13.82 -6.82
CA ASN A 37 13.52 13.72 -8.00
C ASN A 37 12.45 12.61 -7.88
N ASN A 38 12.09 12.17 -6.67
CA ASN A 38 11.02 11.19 -6.44
C ASN A 38 11.22 9.82 -7.13
N TYR A 39 12.40 9.57 -7.70
CA TYR A 39 12.71 8.34 -8.41
C TYR A 39 12.92 7.15 -7.47
N TYR A 40 13.38 7.44 -6.25
CA TYR A 40 13.51 6.47 -5.17
C TYR A 40 12.49 6.82 -4.09
N LYS A 41 11.26 6.35 -4.28
CA LYS A 41 10.16 6.40 -3.31
C LYS A 41 9.90 4.98 -2.84
N ASP A 42 10.02 4.73 -1.54
CA ASP A 42 9.35 3.57 -0.94
C ASP A 42 7.97 4.03 -0.47
N LYS A 43 6.96 3.24 -0.74
CA LYS A 43 5.62 3.37 -0.17
C LYS A 43 5.41 2.19 0.76
N TRP A 44 4.64 2.37 1.83
CA TRP A 44 4.17 1.26 2.66
C TRP A 44 2.88 1.52 3.40
N TYR A 45 2.28 0.47 3.94
CA TYR A 45 1.10 0.56 4.78
C TYR A 45 1.39 0.07 6.18
N GLU A 46 1.07 0.86 7.20
CA GLU A 46 1.20 0.48 8.59
C GLU A 46 -0.16 0.44 9.31
N CYS A 47 -0.36 -0.59 10.12
CA CYS A 47 -1.48 -0.70 11.05
C CYS A 47 -1.18 0.05 12.36
N PRO A 48 -1.83 1.20 12.64
CA PRO A 48 -1.56 1.98 13.86
C PRO A 48 -2.03 1.27 15.15
N ARG A 49 -2.82 0.20 15.04
CA ARG A 49 -3.36 -0.56 16.18
C ARG A 49 -2.46 -1.72 16.61
N CYS A 50 -1.74 -2.29 15.66
CA CYS A 50 -1.08 -3.58 15.82
C CYS A 50 0.38 -3.57 15.38
N GLY A 51 0.83 -2.51 14.68
CA GLY A 51 2.19 -2.41 14.13
C GLY A 51 2.44 -3.36 12.97
N TYR A 52 1.40 -3.96 12.38
CA TYR A 52 1.53 -4.75 11.17
C TYR A 52 1.87 -3.83 9.99
N CYS A 53 3.01 -4.06 9.37
CA CYS A 53 3.45 -3.34 8.18
C CYS A 53 3.25 -4.23 6.95
N LEU A 54 2.57 -3.69 5.94
CA LEU A 54 2.42 -4.30 4.64
C LEU A 54 3.26 -3.48 3.68
N GLU A 55 4.25 -4.17 3.13
CA GLU A 55 5.29 -3.75 2.20
C GLU A 55 6.58 -3.13 2.80
N ARG A 56 7.68 -3.79 2.42
CA ARG A 56 8.90 -3.23 1.87
C ARG A 56 9.45 -4.24 0.85
#